data_AF-A0A9D2IF28-F1
#
_entry.id   AF-A0A9D2IF28-F1
#
_cell.length_a   1.000
_cell.length_b   1.000
_cell.length_c   1.000
_cell.angle_alpha   90.00
_cell.angle_beta   90.00
_cell.angle_gamma   90.00
#
_symmetry.space_group_name_H-M   'P 1'
#
loop_
_entity.id
_entity.type
_entity.pdbx_description
1 polymer ?
#
loop_
_entity_poly.entity_id
_entity_poly.type
_entity_poly.pdbx_seq_one_letter_code
_entity_poly.pdbx_strand_id
1 'polypeptide(L)'
;MKLKVSEVLGFYTAVVMNAQNLGVSKTDLENYLNTELDETDVIKAFGAALKAMREIEKESLNTLSKEIDIPNPTINRYENGINAPTIPQIVKIVAHFKIPFEMFVFLGVAKMQGQDIEAWYRACRAAVENAQKQSRAQRRAQGKH
;
A
#
# COMPACT_ATOMS: atom_id res chain seq x y z
N MET A 1 -5.35 13.82 -16.62
CA MET A 1 -6.49 13.70 -15.69
C MET A 1 -5.93 13.65 -14.28
N LYS A 2 -6.50 14.38 -13.32
CA LYS A 2 -6.09 14.33 -11.92
C LYS A 2 -7.16 13.62 -11.12
N LEU A 3 -6.75 12.85 -10.11
CA LEU A 3 -7.62 12.14 -9.19
C LEU A 3 -7.22 12.45 -7.76
N LYS A 4 -8.19 12.58 -6.86
CA LYS A 4 -7.90 12.67 -5.42
C LYS A 4 -7.53 11.31 -4.87
N VAL A 5 -6.67 11.27 -3.85
CA VAL A 5 -6.33 10.01 -3.15
C VAL A 5 -7.58 9.30 -2.62
N SER A 6 -8.58 10.03 -2.13
CA SER A 6 -9.88 9.46 -1.72
C SER A 6 -10.61 8.72 -2.85
N GLU A 7 -10.47 9.20 -4.10
CA GLU A 7 -11.08 8.57 -5.27
C GLU A 7 -10.32 7.29 -5.66
N VAL A 8 -8.99 7.29 -5.51
CA VAL A 8 -8.15 6.09 -5.68
C VAL A 8 -8.50 5.05 -4.62
N LEU A 9 -8.66 5.46 -3.37
CA LEU A 9 -9.00 4.56 -2.26
C LEU A 9 -10.40 3.95 -2.38
N GLY A 10 -11.36 4.69 -2.95
CA GLY A 10 -12.73 4.23 -3.09
C GLY A 10 -13.30 3.70 -1.76
N PHE A 11 -13.70 2.43 -1.75
CA PHE A 11 -14.26 1.74 -0.58
C PHE A 11 -13.32 1.68 0.64
N TYR A 12 -12.00 1.85 0.44
CA TYR A 12 -11.01 1.83 1.51
C TYR A 12 -10.93 3.13 2.33
N THR A 13 -11.56 4.23 1.86
CA THR A 13 -11.51 5.53 2.55
C THR A 13 -12.04 5.43 3.99
N ALA A 14 -13.13 4.69 4.21
CA ALA A 14 -13.68 4.49 5.56
C ALA A 14 -12.74 3.70 6.48
N VAL A 15 -11.97 2.75 5.92
CA VAL A 15 -10.97 1.98 6.67
C VAL A 15 -9.86 2.90 7.18
N VAL A 16 -9.38 3.78 6.29
CA VAL A 16 -8.35 4.78 6.60
C VAL A 16 -8.86 5.79 7.65
N MET A 17 -10.09 6.29 7.51
CA MET A 17 -10.69 7.26 8.44
C MET A 17 -10.95 6.71 9.84
N ASN A 18 -11.20 5.40 9.97
CA ASN A 18 -11.38 4.74 11.26
C ASN A 18 -10.06 4.42 11.97
N ALA A 19 -8.92 4.67 11.32
CA ALA A 19 -7.60 4.38 11.85
C ALA A 19 -7.11 5.45 12.87
N GLN A 20 -8.03 5.99 13.66
CA GLN A 20 -7.82 7.09 14.62
C GLN A 20 -6.76 6.80 15.71
N ASN A 21 -6.33 5.55 15.84
CA ASN A 21 -5.31 5.12 16.82
C ASN A 21 -3.87 5.09 16.28
N LEU A 22 -3.64 5.63 15.07
CA LEU A 22 -2.35 5.50 14.39
C LEU A 22 -1.42 6.73 14.52
N GLY A 23 -1.68 7.61 15.48
CA GLY A 23 -0.75 8.70 15.84
C GLY A 23 -0.62 9.82 14.80
N VAL A 24 -1.59 9.97 13.89
CA VAL A 24 -1.62 11.04 12.90
C VAL A 24 -2.86 11.89 13.12
N SER A 25 -2.70 13.21 12.97
CA SER A 25 -3.81 14.12 13.21
C SER A 25 -4.89 13.91 12.14
N LYS A 26 -6.15 14.14 12.52
CA LYS A 26 -7.27 14.12 11.58
C LYS A 26 -7.03 15.06 10.39
N THR A 27 -6.42 16.21 10.64
CA THR A 27 -6.07 17.21 9.62
C THR A 27 -5.07 16.66 8.60
N ASP A 28 -4.02 15.98 9.04
CA ASP A 28 -3.02 15.39 8.14
C ASP A 28 -3.66 14.30 7.28
N LEU A 29 -4.54 13.48 7.87
CA LEU A 29 -5.29 12.46 7.14
C LEU A 29 -6.15 13.07 6.04
N GLU A 30 -6.90 14.12 6.37
CA GLU A 30 -7.71 14.87 5.40
C GLU A 30 -6.84 15.49 4.29
N ASN A 31 -5.66 16.00 4.62
CA ASN A 31 -4.72 16.54 3.63
C ASN A 31 -4.23 15.45 2.66
N TYR A 32 -3.88 14.27 3.15
CA TYR A 32 -3.47 13.16 2.29
C TYR A 32 -4.60 12.70 1.39
N LEU A 33 -5.81 12.54 1.94
CA LEU A 33 -6.98 12.08 1.18
C LEU A 33 -7.40 13.08 0.07
N ASN A 34 -7.21 14.37 0.31
CA ASN A 34 -7.54 15.43 -0.65
C ASN A 34 -6.40 15.75 -1.63
N THR A 35 -5.23 15.09 -1.50
CA THR A 35 -4.12 15.29 -2.43
C THR A 35 -4.56 14.88 -3.84
N GLU A 36 -4.42 15.78 -4.80
CA GLU A 36 -4.62 15.48 -6.22
C GLU A 36 -3.35 14.85 -6.79
N LEU A 37 -3.52 13.74 -7.50
CA LEU A 37 -2.47 12.98 -8.14
C LEU A 37 -2.68 12.96 -9.64
N ASP A 38 -1.61 13.17 -10.39
CA ASP A 38 -1.52 12.69 -11.76
C ASP A 38 -0.87 11.28 -11.82
N GLU A 39 -0.71 10.75 -13.04
CA GLU A 39 -0.11 9.44 -13.25
C GLU A 39 1.33 9.34 -12.71
N THR A 40 2.11 10.41 -12.85
CA THR A 40 3.49 10.46 -12.35
C THR A 40 3.52 10.45 -10.83
N ASP A 41 2.59 11.16 -10.20
CA ASP A 41 2.46 11.16 -8.74
C ASP A 41 2.09 9.78 -8.19
N VAL A 42 1.20 9.05 -8.88
CA VAL A 42 0.84 7.67 -8.50
C VAL A 42 2.06 6.75 -8.55
N ILE A 43 2.88 6.84 -9.59
CA ILE A 43 4.11 6.03 -9.74
C ILE A 43 5.10 6.33 -8.61
N LYS A 44 5.31 7.62 -8.30
CA LYS A 44 6.21 8.04 -7.23
C LYS A 44 5.70 7.59 -5.86
N ALA A 45 4.40 7.74 -5.60
CA ALA A 45 3.78 7.29 -4.37
C ALA A 45 3.95 5.77 -4.20
N PHE A 46 3.64 5.00 -5.24
CA PHE A 46 3.83 3.55 -5.22
C PHE A 46 5.29 3.16 -4.90
N GLY A 47 6.26 3.81 -5.56
CA GLY A 47 7.69 3.59 -5.33
C GLY A 47 8.14 3.94 -3.90
N ALA A 48 7.71 5.09 -3.40
CA ALA A 48 7.99 5.54 -2.03
C ALA A 48 7.45 4.55 -0.98
N ALA A 49 6.23 4.06 -1.19
CA ALA A 49 5.61 3.07 -0.33
C ALA A 49 6.37 1.73 -0.37
N LEU A 50 6.69 1.24 -1.56
CA LEU A 50 7.46 -0.01 -1.77
C LEU A 50 8.78 0.03 -1.00
N LYS A 51 9.54 1.12 -1.14
CA LYS A 51 10.81 1.31 -0.44
C LYS A 51 10.64 1.30 1.07
N ALA A 52 9.70 2.09 1.58
CA ALA A 52 9.45 2.21 3.01
C ALA A 52 9.01 0.86 3.62
N MET A 53 8.08 0.14 2.97
CA MET A 53 7.63 -1.16 3.47
C MET A 53 8.73 -2.21 3.42
N ARG A 54 9.56 -2.24 2.38
CA ARG A 54 10.74 -3.11 2.31
C ARG A 54 11.68 -2.86 3.50
N GLU A 55 11.93 -1.59 3.82
CA GLU A 55 12.79 -1.18 4.94
C GLU A 55 12.18 -1.56 6.30
N ILE A 56 10.86 -1.39 6.47
CA ILE A 56 10.12 -1.79 7.68
C ILE A 56 10.17 -3.31 7.90
N GLU A 57 10.03 -4.11 6.84
CA GLU A 57 10.18 -5.57 6.89
C GLU A 57 11.65 -6.02 6.98
N LYS A 58 12.60 -5.06 6.96
CA LYS A 58 14.05 -5.29 7.01
C LYS A 58 14.56 -6.17 5.87
N GLU A 59 13.92 -6.06 4.71
CA GLU A 59 14.30 -6.81 3.52
C GLU A 59 15.36 -6.06 2.71
N SER A 60 16.41 -6.77 2.30
CA SER A 60 17.32 -6.24 1.29
C SER A 60 16.64 -6.26 -0.08
N LEU A 61 17.08 -5.41 -1.02
CA LEU A 61 16.61 -5.49 -2.41
C LEU A 61 16.85 -6.88 -3.03
N ASN A 62 17.93 -7.57 -2.66
CA ASN A 62 18.21 -8.94 -3.11
C ASN A 62 17.21 -9.95 -2.54
N THR A 63 16.82 -9.79 -1.28
CA THR A 63 15.82 -10.65 -0.64
C THR A 63 14.48 -10.47 -1.35
N LEU A 64 13.99 -9.23 -1.41
CA LEU A 64 12.72 -8.93 -2.07
C LEU A 64 12.72 -9.40 -3.53
N SER A 65 13.81 -9.14 -4.27
CA SER A 65 13.98 -9.57 -5.66
C SER A 65 13.74 -11.06 -5.88
N LYS A 66 14.23 -11.91 -4.97
CA LYS A 66 14.05 -13.36 -5.02
C LYS A 66 12.62 -13.77 -4.67
N GLU A 67 12.04 -13.17 -3.63
CA GLU A 67 10.70 -13.50 -3.14
C GLU A 67 9.61 -13.18 -4.17
N ILE A 68 9.72 -12.03 -4.85
CA ILE A 68 8.71 -11.61 -5.84
C ILE A 68 9.10 -11.89 -7.30
N ASP A 69 10.29 -12.45 -7.53
CA ASP A 69 10.80 -12.74 -8.87
C ASP A 69 10.74 -11.49 -9.78
N ILE A 70 11.37 -10.41 -9.30
CA ILE A 70 11.60 -9.16 -10.05
C ILE A 70 13.07 -8.78 -9.85
N PRO A 71 13.84 -8.49 -10.92
CA PRO A 71 15.25 -8.16 -10.76
C PRO A 71 15.49 -6.96 -9.85
N ASN A 72 16.50 -7.04 -8.97
CA ASN A 72 16.88 -5.96 -8.05
C ASN A 72 17.03 -4.58 -8.75
N PRO A 73 17.72 -4.44 -9.90
CA PRO A 73 17.82 -3.15 -10.59
C PRO A 73 16.46 -2.58 -11.01
N THR A 74 15.50 -3.46 -11.31
CA THR A 74 14.13 -3.09 -11.68
C THR A 74 13.36 -2.62 -10.45
N ILE A 75 13.44 -3.33 -9.33
CA ILE A 75 12.85 -2.90 -8.05
C ILE A 75 13.41 -1.55 -7.63
N ASN A 76 14.73 -1.37 -7.72
CA ASN A 76 15.36 -0.09 -7.40
C ASN A 76 14.83 1.06 -8.27
N ARG A 77 14.58 0.83 -9.56
CA ARG A 77 13.94 1.85 -10.42
C ARG A 77 12.51 2.16 -10.00
N TYR A 78 11.75 1.17 -9.52
CA TYR A 78 10.41 1.37 -8.98
C TYR A 78 10.43 2.17 -7.68
N GLU A 79 11.31 1.80 -6.73
CA GLU A 79 11.46 2.49 -5.45
C GLU A 79 11.83 3.98 -5.59
N ASN A 80 12.51 4.33 -6.69
CA ASN A 80 12.89 5.71 -7.00
C ASN A 80 11.91 6.42 -7.96
N GLY A 81 10.78 5.78 -8.30
CA GLY A 81 9.76 6.36 -9.19
C GLY A 81 10.23 6.61 -10.62
N ILE A 82 11.29 5.92 -11.06
CA ILE A 82 11.88 6.08 -12.41
C ILE A 82 11.05 5.35 -13.46
N ASN A 83 10.56 4.15 -13.12
CA ASN A 83 9.74 3.32 -13.99
C ASN A 83 8.44 2.93 -13.29
N ALA A 84 7.36 2.78 -14.07
CA ALA A 84 6.13 2.14 -13.60
C ALA A 84 6.27 0.61 -13.66
N PRO A 85 5.85 -0.13 -12.62
CA PRO A 85 5.69 -1.58 -12.73
C PRO A 85 4.52 -1.93 -13.66
N THR A 86 4.62 -3.07 -14.35
CA THR A 86 3.49 -3.63 -15.12
C THR A 86 2.44 -4.23 -14.18
N ILE A 87 1.21 -4.44 -14.66
CA ILE A 87 0.13 -5.05 -13.86
C ILE A 87 0.57 -6.37 -13.18
N PRO A 88 1.18 -7.35 -13.88
CA PRO A 88 1.66 -8.57 -13.22
C PRO A 88 2.68 -8.31 -12.10
N GLN A 89 3.54 -7.31 -12.27
CA GLN A 89 4.52 -6.93 -11.24
C GLN A 89 3.86 -6.26 -10.04
N ILE A 90 2.87 -5.39 -10.28
CA ILE A 90 2.04 -4.81 -9.20
C ILE A 90 1.41 -5.94 -8.41
N VAL A 91 0.79 -6.93 -9.07
CA VAL A 91 0.15 -8.09 -8.41
C VAL A 91 1.14 -8.85 -7.52
N LYS A 92 2.35 -9.13 -8.01
CA LYS A 92 3.42 -9.78 -7.22
C LYS A 92 3.78 -8.96 -5.97
N ILE A 93 3.96 -7.65 -6.14
CA ILE A 93 4.33 -6.73 -5.05
C ILE A 93 3.23 -6.65 -3.98
N VAL A 94 1.98 -6.38 -4.38
CA VAL A 94 0.87 -6.22 -3.43
C VAL A 94 0.55 -7.53 -2.70
N ALA A 95 0.77 -8.68 -3.36
CA ALA A 95 0.61 -10.00 -2.74
C ALA A 95 1.67 -10.26 -1.66
N HIS A 96 2.93 -9.89 -1.91
CA HIS A 96 4.03 -10.02 -0.94
C HIS A 96 3.76 -9.25 0.35
N PHE A 97 3.44 -7.96 0.20
CA PHE A 97 3.17 -7.08 1.35
C PHE A 97 1.76 -7.25 1.93
N LYS A 98 0.89 -8.02 1.27
CA LYS A 98 -0.50 -8.32 1.66
C LYS A 98 -1.35 -7.06 1.87
N ILE A 99 -1.16 -6.07 1.01
CA ILE A 99 -1.88 -4.79 1.06
C ILE A 99 -2.32 -4.44 -0.36
N PRO A 100 -3.57 -3.99 -0.56
CA PRO A 100 -4.07 -3.65 -1.89
C PRO A 100 -3.37 -2.44 -2.50
N PHE A 101 -3.42 -2.32 -3.83
CA PHE A 101 -2.73 -1.26 -4.58
C PHE A 101 -3.11 0.15 -4.12
N GLU A 102 -4.40 0.37 -3.84
CA GLU A 102 -4.92 1.67 -3.41
C GLU A 102 -4.28 2.14 -2.10
N MET A 103 -4.00 1.21 -1.20
CA MET A 103 -3.30 1.49 0.06
C MET A 103 -1.81 1.77 -0.16
N PHE A 104 -1.16 1.15 -1.15
CA PHE A 104 0.20 1.52 -1.54
C PHE A 104 0.27 2.99 -1.95
N VAL A 105 -0.67 3.45 -2.78
CA VAL A 105 -0.71 4.85 -3.22
C VAL A 105 -0.90 5.80 -2.03
N PHE A 106 -1.86 5.51 -1.15
CA PHE A 106 -2.10 6.32 0.04
C PHE A 106 -0.88 6.40 0.98
N LEU A 107 -0.29 5.25 1.33
CA LEU A 107 0.91 5.18 2.17
C LEU A 107 2.09 5.90 1.51
N GLY A 108 2.20 5.81 0.18
CA GLY A 108 3.19 6.51 -0.61
C GLY A 108 3.09 8.03 -0.52
N VAL A 109 1.88 8.57 -0.67
CA VAL A 109 1.61 10.00 -0.53
C VAL A 109 1.98 10.48 0.87
N ALA A 110 1.54 9.76 1.91
CA ALA A 110 1.91 10.10 3.29
C ALA A 110 3.43 10.10 3.49
N LYS A 111 4.13 9.08 2.98
CA LYS A 111 5.60 8.99 3.06
C LYS A 111 6.29 10.15 2.33
N MET A 112 5.82 10.50 1.14
CA MET A 112 6.36 11.63 0.37
C MET A 112 6.16 12.97 1.07
N GLN A 113 5.14 13.09 1.93
CA GLN A 113 4.89 14.26 2.78
C GLN A 113 5.61 14.19 4.13
N GLY A 114 6.55 13.25 4.30
CA GLY A 114 7.43 13.16 5.47
C GLY A 114 6.89 12.31 6.62
N GLN A 115 5.72 11.68 6.45
CA GLN A 115 5.13 10.83 7.48
C GLN A 115 5.93 9.54 7.66
N ASP A 116 6.07 9.10 8.91
CA ASP A 116 6.42 7.71 9.21
C ASP A 116 5.16 6.85 9.08
N ILE A 117 5.22 5.88 8.16
CA ILE A 117 4.07 5.06 7.76
C ILE A 117 4.08 3.67 8.41
N GLU A 118 5.04 3.35 9.28
CA GLU A 118 5.16 1.98 9.83
C GLU A 118 3.90 1.51 10.54
N ALA A 119 3.38 2.32 11.47
CA ALA A 119 2.16 1.99 12.21
C ALA A 119 0.97 1.77 11.25
N TRP A 120 0.89 2.57 10.19
CA TRP A 120 -0.18 2.53 9.20
C TRP A 120 -0.12 1.28 8.36
N TYR A 121 1.06 1.02 7.82
CA TYR A 121 1.35 -0.19 7.06
C TYR A 121 0.99 -1.45 7.87
N ARG A 122 1.43 -1.54 9.13
CA ARG A 122 1.13 -2.69 10.00
C ARG A 122 -0.37 -2.84 10.26
N ALA A 123 -1.08 -1.74 10.49
CA ALA A 123 -2.53 -1.77 10.71
C ALA A 123 -3.29 -2.19 9.45
N CYS A 124 -2.94 -1.65 8.28
CA CYS A 124 -3.52 -2.05 6.99
C CYS A 124 -3.31 -3.54 6.74
N ARG A 125 -2.09 -4.05 6.92
CA ARG A 125 -1.77 -5.48 6.75
C ARG A 125 -2.61 -6.36 7.68
N ALA A 126 -2.68 -6.00 8.97
CA ALA A 126 -3.48 -6.73 9.94
C ALA A 126 -4.98 -6.74 9.60
N ALA A 127 -5.52 -5.61 9.13
CA ALA A 127 -6.92 -5.50 8.71
C ALA A 127 -7.21 -6.42 7.50
N VAL A 128 -6.33 -6.43 6.49
CA VAL A 128 -6.48 -7.31 5.31
C VAL A 128 -6.43 -8.78 5.72
N GLU A 129 -5.48 -9.17 6.56
CA GLU A 129 -5.37 -10.56 7.03
C GLU A 129 -6.59 -11.00 7.84
N ASN A 130 -7.12 -10.12 8.70
CA ASN A 130 -8.32 -10.40 9.49
C ASN A 130 -9.56 -10.56 8.60
N ALA A 131 -9.74 -9.68 7.61
CA ALA A 131 -10.83 -9.79 6.65
C ALA A 131 -10.77 -11.11 5.85
N GLN A 132 -9.57 -11.51 5.42
CA GLN A 132 -9.37 -12.79 4.73
C GLN A 132 -9.70 -13.99 5.62
N LYS A 133 -9.29 -13.98 6.90
CA LYS A 133 -9.62 -15.03 7.87
C LYS A 133 -11.14 -15.14 8.08
N GLN A 134 -11.83 -14.01 8.26
CA GLN A 134 -13.28 -13.97 8.44
C GLN A 134 -14.02 -14.51 7.21
N SER A 135 -13.62 -14.09 6.00
CA SER A 135 -14.22 -14.58 4.75
C SER A 135 -14.04 -16.11 4.58
N ARG A 136 -12.86 -16.64 4.91
CA ARG A 136 -12.61 -18.08 4.88
C ARG A 136 -13.47 -18.84 5.91
N ALA A 137 -13.63 -18.29 7.11
CA ALA A 137 -14.48 -18.88 8.15
C ALA A 137 -15.96 -18.92 7.71
N GLN A 138 -16.47 -17.84 7.12
CA GLN A 138 -17.84 -17.77 6.59
C GLN A 138 -18.08 -18.79 5.46
N ARG A 139 -17.16 -18.90 4.50
CA ARG A 139 -17.25 -19.90 3.41
C ARG A 139 -17.27 -21.34 3.94
N ARG A 140 -16.46 -21.64 4.96
CA ARG A 140 -16.46 -22.96 5.63
C ARG A 140 -17.76 -23.25 6.39
N ALA A 141 -18.39 -22.22 6.96
CA ALA A 141 -19.69 -22.37 7.61
C ALA A 141 -20.81 -22.61 6.60
N GLN A 142 -20.77 -21.96 5.44
CA GLN A 142 -21.78 -22.10 4.38
C GLN A 142 -21.66 -23.39 3.56
N GLY A 143 -20.46 -23.92 3.36
CA GLY A 143 -20.24 -25.19 2.63
C GLY A 143 -20.47 -26.48 3.44
N LYS A 144 -21.05 -26.39 4.64
CA LYS A 144 -21.41 -27.52 5.51
C LYS A 144 -22.90 -27.89 5.48
N HIS A 145 -23.65 -27.36 4.52
CA HIS A 145 -25.05 -27.69 4.24
C HIS A 145 -25.15 -28.32 2.85
#